data_AF-A0A2E7ZP31-F1
#
_entry.id   AF-A0A2E7ZP31-F1
#
_cell.length_a   1.000
_cell.length_b   1.000
_cell.length_c   1.000
_cell.angle_alpha   90.00
_cell.angle_beta   90.00
_cell.angle_gamma   90.00
#
_symmetry.space_group_name_H-M   'P 1'
#
loop_
_entity.id
_entity.type
_entity.pdbx_description
1 polymer ?
#
loop_
_entity_poly.entity_id
_entity_poly.type
_entity_poly.pdbx_seq_one_letter_code
_entity_poly.pdbx_strand_id
1 'polypeptide(L)'
;MTRIILIAAFAVSIVSSGLYAQDKTSQLGIGVYDLIIKNTNFGDVKCESHLCNFASDDKNITMEMKRVGFDLFLNRDLNIIIDINVNSILFNCKEEGPCKSGLVVHYHNDPNLIRVYIKNSKKSIEASTKEEIQVLQSWLDKALKIATT
;
A
#
# COMPACT_ATOMS: atom_id res chain seq x y z
N MET A 1 62.07 36.78 -10.27
CA MET A 1 61.12 36.92 -9.13
C MET A 1 59.96 35.98 -9.39
N THR A 2 59.92 34.92 -8.59
CA THR A 2 58.97 33.82 -8.62
C THR A 2 57.63 34.28 -8.04
N ARG A 3 56.52 34.02 -8.74
CA ARG A 3 55.20 33.95 -8.12
C ARG A 3 54.46 32.72 -8.62
N ILE A 4 54.62 31.67 -7.83
CA ILE A 4 53.73 30.53 -7.71
C ILE A 4 52.47 31.06 -7.03
N ILE A 5 51.29 30.87 -7.62
CA ILE A 5 50.02 30.92 -6.87
C ILE A 5 49.24 29.65 -7.22
N LEU A 6 48.88 28.95 -6.15
CA LEU A 6 48.25 27.65 -6.11
C LEU A 6 46.78 27.68 -6.59
N ILE A 7 46.47 26.61 -7.33
CA ILE A 7 45.26 25.77 -7.36
C ILE A 7 44.15 26.14 -6.35
N ALA A 8 42.92 26.27 -6.87
CA ALA A 8 41.73 25.77 -6.20
C ALA A 8 40.79 25.17 -7.26
N ALA A 9 40.90 23.86 -7.47
CA ALA A 9 39.93 23.09 -8.24
C ALA A 9 38.64 22.99 -7.42
N PHE A 10 37.57 23.63 -7.89
CA PHE A 10 36.23 23.40 -7.39
C PHE A 10 35.76 22.02 -7.86
N ALA A 11 36.10 20.98 -7.09
CA ALA A 11 35.39 19.72 -7.15
C ALA A 11 34.01 19.94 -6.53
N VAL A 12 33.01 20.20 -7.38
CA VAL A 12 31.61 20.12 -6.96
C VAL A 12 31.32 18.64 -6.75
N SER A 13 31.50 18.19 -5.52
CA SER A 13 30.98 16.93 -5.03
C SER A 13 29.46 16.98 -5.18
N ILE A 14 28.96 16.36 -6.25
CA ILE A 14 27.56 15.98 -6.38
C ILE A 14 27.32 15.00 -5.24
N VAL A 15 26.82 15.50 -4.12
CA VAL A 15 26.23 14.67 -3.08
C VAL A 15 25.06 13.98 -3.77
N SER A 16 25.28 12.70 -4.08
CA SER A 16 24.23 11.76 -4.43
C SER A 16 23.26 11.72 -3.26
N SER A 17 22.31 12.66 -3.25
CA SER A 17 21.05 12.45 -2.59
C SER A 17 20.49 11.20 -3.24
N GLY A 18 20.56 10.10 -2.49
CA GLY A 18 19.88 8.87 -2.81
C GLY A 18 18.39 9.15 -2.84
N LEU A 19 17.92 9.75 -3.94
CA LEU A 19 16.60 9.54 -4.45
C LEU A 19 16.59 8.04 -4.79
N TYR A 20 16.23 7.24 -3.80
CA TYR A 20 15.75 5.89 -4.05
C TYR A 20 14.66 6.06 -5.10
N ALA A 21 15.02 5.76 -6.35
CA ALA A 21 14.06 5.62 -7.43
C ALA A 21 13.16 4.47 -7.00
N GLN A 22 12.08 4.80 -6.31
CA GLN A 22 11.04 3.85 -5.95
C GLN A 22 10.63 3.19 -7.27
N ASP A 23 10.77 1.86 -7.32
CA ASP A 23 10.54 1.05 -8.51
C ASP A 23 9.18 1.46 -9.10
N LYS A 24 9.17 2.06 -10.30
CA LYS A 24 7.94 2.54 -10.97
C LYS A 24 6.87 1.44 -11.07
N THR A 25 7.31 0.18 -11.06
CA THR A 25 6.47 -1.02 -11.00
C THR A 25 5.62 -1.11 -9.73
N SER A 26 6.13 -0.61 -8.60
CA SER A 26 5.43 -0.57 -7.31
C SER A 26 4.33 0.50 -7.30
N GLN A 27 4.61 1.69 -7.85
CA GLN A 27 3.63 2.76 -8.04
C GLN A 27 2.49 2.34 -8.97
N LEU A 28 2.79 1.57 -10.02
CA LEU A 28 1.80 0.96 -10.90
C LEU A 28 0.88 -0.01 -10.14
N GLY A 29 1.37 -0.67 -9.10
CA GLY A 29 0.56 -1.51 -8.22
C GLY A 29 -0.55 -0.72 -7.52
N ILE A 30 -0.19 0.26 -6.68
CA ILE A 30 -1.18 1.03 -5.89
C ILE A 30 -2.21 1.71 -6.80
N GLY A 31 -1.78 2.31 -7.92
CA GLY A 31 -2.69 2.99 -8.86
C GLY A 31 -3.72 2.05 -9.51
N VAL A 32 -3.34 0.83 -9.89
CA VAL A 32 -4.30 -0.15 -10.44
C VAL A 32 -5.32 -0.57 -9.39
N TYR A 33 -4.88 -0.84 -8.17
CA TYR A 33 -5.81 -1.19 -7.07
C TYR A 33 -6.68 0.00 -6.66
N ASP A 34 -6.21 1.24 -6.77
CA ASP A 34 -7.03 2.44 -6.50
C ASP A 34 -8.22 2.52 -7.45
N LEU A 35 -7.99 2.29 -8.74
CA LEU A 35 -9.06 2.24 -9.74
C LEU A 35 -10.07 1.13 -9.44
N ILE A 36 -9.60 -0.04 -9.01
CA ILE A 36 -10.47 -1.17 -8.65
C ILE A 36 -11.31 -0.79 -7.41
N ILE A 37 -10.68 -0.37 -6.32
CA ILE A 37 -11.37 -0.07 -5.05
C ILE A 37 -12.35 1.09 -5.20
N LYS A 38 -12.00 2.16 -5.92
CA LYS A 38 -12.90 3.31 -6.13
C LYS A 38 -14.17 2.91 -6.87
N ASN A 39 -14.06 2.09 -7.90
CA ASN A 39 -15.18 1.66 -8.74
C ASN A 39 -15.90 0.42 -8.23
N THR A 40 -15.43 -0.19 -7.14
CA THR A 40 -16.12 -1.31 -6.50
C THR A 40 -17.20 -0.80 -5.55
N ASN A 41 -18.41 -1.29 -5.76
CA ASN A 41 -19.49 -1.24 -4.78
C ASN A 41 -19.39 -2.46 -3.88
N PHE A 42 -19.33 -2.26 -2.56
CA PHE A 42 -19.29 -3.34 -1.57
C PHE A 42 -20.68 -3.48 -0.94
N GLY A 43 -21.56 -4.24 -1.57
CA GLY A 43 -22.94 -4.43 -1.13
C GLY A 43 -23.13 -5.48 -0.03
N ASP A 44 -22.23 -6.48 0.07
CA ASP A 44 -22.26 -7.50 1.12
C ASP A 44 -21.17 -7.20 2.16
N VAL A 45 -21.59 -6.63 3.29
CA VAL A 45 -20.71 -6.19 4.37
C VAL A 45 -21.13 -6.88 5.67
N LYS A 46 -20.17 -7.54 6.33
CA LYS A 46 -20.39 -8.26 7.60
C LYS A 46 -19.31 -7.86 8.59
N CYS A 47 -19.72 -7.13 9.62
CA CYS A 47 -18.84 -6.68 10.69
C CYS A 47 -19.09 -7.44 11.99
N GLU A 48 -18.00 -7.85 12.61
CA GLU A 48 -17.89 -8.34 13.98
C GLU A 48 -17.04 -7.34 14.80
N SER A 49 -16.85 -7.60 16.10
CA SER A 49 -16.25 -6.63 17.05
C SER A 49 -14.92 -6.03 16.61
N HIS A 50 -14.09 -6.76 15.86
CA HIS A 50 -12.74 -6.32 15.45
C HIS A 50 -12.42 -6.58 13.97
N LEU A 51 -13.43 -6.98 13.19
CA LEU A 51 -13.27 -7.50 11.83
C LEU A 51 -14.46 -7.08 10.98
N CYS A 52 -14.22 -6.60 9.77
CA CYS A 52 -15.26 -6.37 8.76
C CYS A 52 -14.85 -7.03 7.46
N ASN A 53 -15.75 -7.85 6.93
CA ASN A 53 -15.63 -8.45 5.61
C ASN A 53 -16.51 -7.68 4.63
N PHE A 54 -15.96 -7.36 3.47
CA PHE A 54 -16.62 -6.66 2.37
C PHE A 54 -16.49 -7.52 1.12
N ALA A 55 -17.57 -7.67 0.36
CA ALA A 55 -17.55 -8.30 -0.94
C ALA A 55 -18.27 -7.44 -1.98
N SER A 56 -17.72 -7.41 -3.19
CA SER A 56 -18.42 -6.86 -4.35
C SER A 56 -19.65 -7.70 -4.69
N ASP A 57 -20.59 -7.10 -5.42
CA ASP A 57 -21.85 -7.75 -5.81
C ASP A 57 -21.61 -9.05 -6.61
N ASP A 58 -20.55 -9.09 -7.43
CA ASP A 58 -20.11 -10.25 -8.20
C ASP A 58 -19.13 -11.18 -7.45
N LYS A 59 -18.76 -10.81 -6.21
CA LYS A 59 -17.81 -11.52 -5.32
C LYS A 59 -16.39 -11.67 -5.87
N ASN A 60 -16.05 -10.95 -6.94
CA ASN A 60 -14.70 -10.98 -7.51
C ASN A 60 -13.71 -10.13 -6.72
N ILE A 61 -14.19 -9.17 -5.94
CA ILE A 61 -13.36 -8.29 -5.12
C ILE A 61 -13.82 -8.45 -3.68
N THR A 62 -12.91 -8.91 -2.83
CA THR A 62 -13.17 -9.02 -1.39
C THR A 62 -12.14 -8.21 -0.63
N MET A 63 -12.58 -7.65 0.48
CA MET A 63 -11.74 -6.90 1.39
C MET A 63 -12.05 -7.34 2.82
N GLU A 64 -11.03 -7.50 3.64
CA GLU A 64 -11.13 -7.74 5.07
C GLU A 64 -10.42 -6.58 5.78
N MET A 65 -11.14 -5.83 6.61
CA MET A 65 -10.57 -4.83 7.51
C MET A 65 -10.55 -5.39 8.92
N LYS A 66 -9.38 -5.47 9.54
CA LYS A 66 -9.22 -5.93 10.92
C LYS A 66 -8.45 -4.96 11.77
N ARG A 67 -8.90 -4.78 13.01
CA ARG A 67 -8.08 -4.19 14.07
C ARG A 67 -7.12 -5.25 14.58
N VAL A 68 -5.84 -4.94 14.67
CA VAL A 68 -4.86 -5.93 15.12
C VAL A 68 -4.91 -6.13 16.64
N GLY A 69 -4.47 -7.30 17.10
CA GLY A 69 -4.34 -7.58 18.52
C GLY A 69 -3.25 -6.75 19.20
N PHE A 70 -3.31 -6.67 20.53
CA PHE A 70 -2.43 -5.85 21.36
C PHE A 70 -0.93 -6.04 21.12
N ASP A 71 -0.48 -7.27 20.85
CA ASP A 71 0.93 -7.57 20.59
C ASP A 71 1.47 -6.83 19.36
N LEU A 72 0.76 -6.94 18.22
CA LEU A 72 1.13 -6.24 16.99
C LEU A 72 1.01 -4.72 17.13
N PHE A 73 0.05 -4.25 17.93
CA PHE A 73 -0.12 -2.84 18.23
C PHE A 73 1.04 -2.26 19.04
N LEU A 74 1.47 -2.93 20.10
CA LEU A 74 2.53 -2.44 20.98
C LEU A 74 3.94 -2.63 20.39
N ASN A 75 4.17 -3.74 19.67
CA ASN A 75 5.51 -4.12 19.24
C ASN A 75 5.84 -3.76 17.79
N ARG A 76 4.83 -3.44 16.96
CA ARG A 76 5.03 -3.11 15.54
C ARG A 76 4.33 -1.81 15.12
N ASP A 77 3.79 -1.07 16.08
CA ASP A 77 2.99 0.13 15.86
C ASP A 77 1.88 -0.09 14.82
N LEU A 78 1.36 -1.30 14.69
CA LEU A 78 0.36 -1.64 13.69
C LEU A 78 -1.02 -1.46 14.31
N ASN A 79 -1.94 -0.77 13.65
CA ASN A 79 -3.28 -0.53 14.20
C ASN A 79 -4.36 -1.28 13.43
N ILE A 80 -4.35 -1.15 12.10
CA ILE A 80 -5.35 -1.75 11.22
C ILE A 80 -4.66 -2.45 10.05
N ILE A 81 -5.21 -3.58 9.64
CA ILE A 81 -4.84 -4.25 8.39
C ILE A 81 -6.06 -4.26 7.48
N ILE A 82 -5.86 -3.90 6.21
CA ILE A 82 -6.81 -4.15 5.13
C ILE A 82 -6.21 -5.20 4.19
N ASP A 83 -6.83 -6.36 4.12
CA ASP A 83 -6.50 -7.43 3.17
C ASP A 83 -7.47 -7.35 1.98
N ILE A 84 -6.94 -7.16 0.78
CA ILE A 84 -7.71 -7.02 -0.47
C ILE A 84 -7.40 -8.23 -1.37
N ASN A 85 -8.43 -8.86 -1.90
CA ASN A 85 -8.33 -9.89 -2.93
C ASN A 85 -9.10 -9.46 -4.17
N VAL A 86 -8.49 -9.67 -5.33
CA VAL A 86 -9.10 -9.42 -6.64
C VAL A 86 -8.95 -10.67 -7.49
N ASN A 87 -10.07 -11.32 -7.72
CA ASN A 87 -10.19 -12.41 -8.68
C ASN A 87 -10.60 -11.84 -10.03
N SER A 88 -9.62 -11.51 -10.87
CA SER A 88 -9.87 -10.94 -12.20
C SER A 88 -8.93 -11.52 -13.24
N ILE A 89 -9.46 -11.72 -14.44
CA ILE A 89 -8.70 -12.09 -15.63
C ILE A 89 -7.58 -11.09 -15.96
N LEU A 90 -7.69 -9.84 -15.49
CA LEU A 90 -6.70 -8.79 -15.69
C LEU A 90 -5.33 -9.13 -15.05
N PHE A 91 -5.32 -9.99 -14.03
CA PHE A 91 -4.09 -10.41 -13.36
C PHE A 91 -3.49 -11.71 -13.92
N ASN A 92 -3.98 -12.15 -15.09
CA ASN A 92 -3.50 -13.28 -15.93
C ASN A 92 -2.99 -14.48 -15.13
N CYS A 93 -3.93 -15.19 -14.52
CA CYS A 93 -3.66 -16.31 -13.64
C CYS A 93 -3.76 -17.59 -14.44
N LYS A 94 -2.62 -18.22 -14.75
CA LYS A 94 -2.63 -19.49 -15.49
C LYS A 94 -3.17 -20.63 -14.62
N GLU A 95 -4.28 -21.21 -15.07
CA GLU A 95 -4.97 -22.50 -14.86
C GLU A 95 -4.78 -23.38 -13.60
N GLU A 96 -3.90 -23.10 -12.62
CA GLU A 96 -3.77 -23.91 -11.40
C GLU A 96 -4.16 -23.14 -10.13
N GLY A 97 -5.41 -23.33 -9.67
CA GLY A 97 -5.87 -22.94 -8.32
C GLY A 97 -6.03 -21.43 -8.09
N PRO A 98 -6.81 -20.98 -7.08
CA PRO A 98 -7.42 -19.65 -7.08
C PRO A 98 -6.39 -18.54 -7.21
N CYS A 99 -6.58 -17.69 -8.22
CA CYS A 99 -5.76 -16.52 -8.39
C CYS A 99 -5.94 -15.55 -7.23
N LYS A 100 -4.91 -15.40 -6.41
CA LYS A 100 -4.94 -14.49 -5.27
C LYS A 100 -4.14 -13.23 -5.59
N SER A 101 -4.47 -12.56 -6.70
CA SER A 101 -4.03 -11.18 -6.89
C SER A 101 -4.66 -10.34 -5.79
N GLY A 102 -3.88 -9.48 -5.15
CA GLY A 102 -4.34 -8.72 -4.02
C GLY A 102 -3.23 -7.95 -3.34
N LEU A 103 -3.63 -7.14 -2.37
CA LEU A 103 -2.74 -6.37 -1.50
C LEU A 103 -3.06 -6.66 -0.04
N VAL A 104 -2.07 -6.50 0.82
CA VAL A 104 -2.28 -6.35 2.26
C VAL A 104 -1.72 -5.00 2.66
N VAL A 105 -2.58 -4.11 3.16
CA VAL A 105 -2.23 -2.75 3.56
C VAL A 105 -2.17 -2.69 5.07
N HIS A 106 -1.03 -2.26 5.59
CA HIS A 106 -0.75 -2.10 7.01
C HIS A 106 -0.80 -0.61 7.36
N TYR A 107 -1.75 -0.24 8.21
CA TYR A 107 -1.87 1.11 8.76
C TYR A 107 -1.27 1.13 10.15
N HIS A 108 -0.17 1.88 10.27
CA HIS A 108 0.54 2.03 11.53
C HIS A 108 -0.04 3.19 12.37
N ASN A 109 0.43 3.32 13.61
CA ASN A 109 0.07 4.42 14.51
C ASN A 109 0.52 5.78 13.96
N ASP A 110 1.66 5.83 13.26
CA ASP A 110 2.04 6.97 12.44
C ASP A 110 1.21 6.95 11.14
N PRO A 111 0.34 7.95 10.89
CA PRO A 111 -0.51 7.98 9.71
C PRO A 111 0.27 8.14 8.40
N ASN A 112 1.55 8.53 8.45
CA ASN A 112 2.43 8.63 7.29
C ASN A 112 3.17 7.33 7.00
N LEU A 113 3.15 6.36 7.93
CA LEU A 113 3.77 5.04 7.74
C LEU A 113 2.71 4.04 7.29
N ILE A 114 2.59 3.85 5.99
CA ILE A 114 1.70 2.84 5.39
C ILE A 114 2.54 1.88 4.56
N ARG A 115 2.41 0.58 4.85
CA ARG A 115 3.11 -0.48 4.12
C ARG A 115 2.13 -1.33 3.36
N VAL A 116 2.42 -1.53 2.08
CA VAL A 116 1.60 -2.33 1.16
C VAL A 116 2.39 -3.56 0.74
N TYR A 117 1.84 -4.73 0.97
CA TYR A 117 2.41 -6.01 0.58
C TYR A 117 1.64 -6.57 -0.59
N ILE A 118 2.35 -6.91 -1.68
CA ILE A 118 1.73 -7.52 -2.85
C ILE A 118 1.60 -9.02 -2.59
N LYS A 119 0.39 -9.56 -2.70
CA LYS A 119 0.17 -11.00 -2.48
C LYS A 119 0.93 -11.83 -3.51
N ASN A 120 1.41 -13.00 -3.06
CA ASN A 120 2.25 -13.91 -3.85
C ASN A 120 3.56 -13.28 -4.37
N SER A 121 4.01 -12.19 -3.75
CA SER A 121 5.27 -11.54 -4.06
C SER A 121 6.09 -11.33 -2.79
N LYS A 122 7.42 -11.37 -2.93
CA LYS A 122 8.34 -10.93 -1.87
C LYS A 122 8.51 -9.40 -1.85
N LYS A 123 7.86 -8.69 -2.79
CA LYS A 123 7.90 -7.23 -2.87
C LYS A 123 6.94 -6.61 -1.85
N SER A 124 7.41 -5.56 -1.22
CA SER A 124 6.59 -4.63 -0.44
C SER A 124 6.85 -3.21 -0.94
N ILE A 125 5.87 -2.35 -0.71
CA ILE A 125 5.89 -0.94 -1.06
C ILE A 125 5.69 -0.20 0.25
N GLU A 126 6.67 0.60 0.65
CA GLU A 126 6.45 1.61 1.69
C GLU A 126 5.98 2.88 0.98
N ALA A 127 4.80 3.38 1.35
CA ALA A 127 4.28 4.62 0.77
C ALA A 127 5.17 5.77 1.25
N SER A 128 5.82 6.47 0.32
CA SER A 128 6.78 7.53 0.65
C SER A 128 6.33 8.90 0.17
N THR A 129 5.40 8.95 -0.79
CA THR A 129 4.86 10.21 -1.31
C THR A 129 3.55 10.58 -0.61
N LYS A 130 3.30 11.90 -0.51
CA LYS A 130 2.08 12.43 0.10
C LYS A 130 0.83 11.94 -0.65
N GLU A 131 0.92 11.84 -1.97
CA GLU A 131 -0.16 11.41 -2.84
C GLU A 131 -0.50 9.93 -2.63
N GLU A 132 0.51 9.04 -2.53
CA GLU A 132 0.29 7.62 -2.20
C GLU A 132 -0.35 7.45 -0.83
N ILE A 133 0.15 8.18 0.18
CA ILE A 133 -0.40 8.16 1.54
C ILE A 133 -1.86 8.59 1.52
N GLN A 134 -2.20 9.67 0.81
CA GLN A 134 -3.58 10.15 0.67
C GLN A 134 -4.50 9.11 0.02
N VAL A 135 -4.03 8.45 -1.05
CA VAL A 135 -4.79 7.39 -1.71
C VAL A 135 -5.07 6.24 -0.75
N LEU A 136 -4.04 5.74 -0.05
CA LEU A 136 -4.19 4.62 0.87
C LEU A 136 -5.08 4.97 2.07
N GLN A 137 -4.93 6.17 2.65
CA GLN A 137 -5.84 6.64 3.70
C GLN A 137 -7.29 6.72 3.22
N SER A 138 -7.53 7.14 1.97
CA SER A 138 -8.89 7.18 1.42
C SER A 138 -9.54 5.81 1.30
N TRP A 139 -8.75 4.73 1.13
CA TRP A 139 -9.27 3.37 1.14
C TRP A 139 -9.72 2.96 2.54
N LEU A 140 -8.94 3.29 3.57
CA LEU A 140 -9.31 3.07 4.96
C LEU A 140 -10.58 3.85 5.34
N ASP A 141 -10.66 5.13 4.99
CA ASP A 141 -11.84 5.97 5.24
C ASP A 141 -13.08 5.40 4.55
N LYS A 142 -12.95 4.95 3.29
CA LYS A 142 -14.04 4.29 2.57
C LYS A 142 -14.50 3.02 3.31
N ALA A 143 -13.57 2.16 3.74
CA ALA A 143 -13.89 0.93 4.46
C ALA A 143 -14.60 1.22 5.81
N LEU A 144 -14.09 2.18 6.59
CA LEU A 144 -14.68 2.60 7.86
C LEU A 144 -16.08 3.20 7.68
N LYS A 145 -16.28 4.02 6.64
CA LYS A 145 -17.59 4.59 6.33
C LYS A 145 -18.62 3.52 5.97
N ILE A 146 -18.22 2.53 5.16
CA ILE A 146 -19.08 1.41 4.79
C ILE A 146 -19.40 0.55 6.02
N ALA A 147 -18.41 0.27 6.87
CA ALA A 147 -18.59 -0.54 8.08
C ALA A 147 -19.50 0.07 9.16
N THR A 148 -19.77 1.38 9.08
CA THR A 148 -20.59 2.12 10.05
C THR A 148 -22.00 2.46 9.54
N THR A 149 -22.32 2.07 8.30
CA THR A 149 -23.63 2.25 7.67
C THR A 149 -24.50 1.02 7.92
#